data_AF-A0A1N6Y255-F1
#
_entry.id   AF-A0A1N6Y255-F1
#
_cell.length_a   1.000
_cell.length_b   1.000
_cell.length_c   1.000
_cell.angle_alpha   90.00
_cell.angle_beta   90.00
_cell.angle_gamma   90.00
#
_symmetry.space_group_name_H-M   'P 1'
#
loop_
_entity.id
_entity.type
_entity.pdbx_description
1 polymer ?
#
loop_
_entity_poly.entity_id
_entity_poly.type
_entity_poly.pdbx_seq_one_letter_code
_entity_poly.pdbx_strand_id
1 'polypeptide(L)'
;MQNQKGPRRCLISSGVCWMLSGVTGVLTTASTGQCLLSRFVHLASLACAQTAPPRSAGQALPVKPAFYGLKEIKVENKFFKTIDGKTLAQIFQVFNHDLYNHLKVHHYTRKESIFHILKSSILRMTHINKMNDPLEISFGIDVIKHILRKKSEYQHIIDFIDREIISTPINLPVFVFSTSADGDSHQQWINYSDAGRGISIEFDRKRLFRLIKNGMSNGQFAYIYPIQYYSDSFKISQDPIRGFEDLIWKYLNKLLRSDLDTQDTSYYEDVRSIIVLFASMIKNDFHQAEREWRFLLIAQEDDSNIEYLVHGNDIKPVYNQKLSDEFRKCVTGIMLGPNITNDIIAENDMFNLVKAKIDIGREKVTRSRGQIR
;
A
#
# COMPACT_ATOMS: atom_id res chain seq x y z
N MET A 1 -0.44 10.37 55.96
CA MET A 1 0.54 9.56 55.20
C MET A 1 0.38 9.92 53.72
N GLN A 2 0.98 11.03 53.26
CA GLN A 2 2.24 11.10 52.47
C GLN A 2 2.22 10.13 51.27
N ASN A 3 1.96 10.63 50.05
CA ASN A 3 2.93 11.13 49.04
C ASN A 3 3.68 9.94 48.37
N GLN A 4 3.80 9.81 47.04
CA GLN A 4 4.26 10.80 46.06
C GLN A 4 3.81 10.46 44.63
N LYS A 5 3.43 11.50 43.87
CA LYS A 5 3.44 11.54 42.40
C LYS A 5 4.86 11.90 41.94
N GLY A 6 5.40 11.16 40.97
CA GLY A 6 6.64 11.49 40.25
C GLY A 6 6.35 12.11 38.87
N PRO A 7 7.23 13.00 38.33
CA PRO A 7 6.83 14.01 37.35
C PRO A 7 7.13 13.65 35.89
N ARG A 8 6.29 14.20 35.00
CA ARG A 8 6.57 14.38 33.57
C ARG A 8 7.73 15.35 33.40
N ARG A 9 8.69 15.05 32.51
CA ARG A 9 9.63 16.03 31.97
C ARG A 9 9.53 16.07 30.45
N CYS A 10 9.02 17.21 29.99
CA CYS A 10 9.30 17.80 28.70
C CYS A 10 10.67 18.50 28.82
N LEU A 11 11.55 18.35 27.84
CA LEU A 11 12.76 19.17 27.70
C LEU A 11 12.79 19.73 26.28
N ILE A 12 12.53 21.03 26.21
CA ILE A 12 12.90 21.93 25.12
C ILE A 12 14.09 22.78 25.64
N SER A 13 14.89 23.27 24.71
CA SER A 13 16.02 24.23 24.81
C SER A 13 17.40 23.56 24.77
N SER A 14 18.44 24.12 24.14
CA SER A 14 18.66 25.40 23.45
C SER A 14 20.07 25.40 22.79
N GLY A 15 20.34 26.35 21.88
CA GLY A 15 21.69 26.88 21.56
C GLY A 15 22.37 26.31 20.32
N VAL A 16 22.33 26.93 19.13
CA VAL A 16 23.06 28.14 18.64
C VAL A 16 24.59 27.96 18.56
N CYS A 17 25.17 27.88 17.36
CA CYS A 17 26.21 28.82 16.86
C CYS A 17 26.63 28.60 15.38
N TRP A 18 26.55 29.71 14.63
CA TRP A 18 27.21 30.18 13.41
C TRP A 18 28.32 29.36 12.71
N MET A 19 28.25 29.30 11.36
CA MET A 19 29.36 29.77 10.51
C MET A 19 28.87 30.13 9.09
N LEU A 20 29.01 31.41 8.75
CA LEU A 20 28.90 32.00 7.41
C LEU A 20 30.30 32.05 6.79
N SER A 21 30.45 31.52 5.58
CA SER A 21 31.40 31.97 4.54
C SER A 21 30.83 31.44 3.21
N GLY A 22 30.65 32.17 2.12
CA GLY A 22 31.30 33.41 1.70
C GLY A 22 32.31 33.08 0.61
N VAL A 23 31.85 32.74 -0.61
CA VAL A 23 32.66 32.84 -1.83
C VAL A 23 31.81 33.38 -2.98
N THR A 24 32.19 34.56 -3.42
CA THR A 24 31.78 35.29 -4.61
C THR A 24 32.43 34.73 -5.87
N GLY A 25 31.73 34.77 -7.00
CA GLY A 25 32.27 34.47 -8.32
C GLY A 25 31.36 34.98 -9.42
N VAL A 26 31.71 36.15 -9.96
CA VAL A 26 31.09 36.85 -11.10
C VAL A 26 31.89 36.52 -12.38
N LEU A 27 31.22 36.40 -13.54
CA LEU A 27 31.67 36.70 -14.94
C LEU A 27 30.51 36.30 -15.90
N THR A 28 29.62 37.20 -16.30
CA THR A 28 29.62 38.07 -17.51
C THR A 28 29.56 37.40 -18.90
N THR A 29 28.37 37.58 -19.52
CA THR A 29 28.06 38.14 -20.87
C THR A 29 28.23 37.37 -22.18
N ALA A 30 27.18 37.55 -23.01
CA ALA A 30 27.10 37.67 -24.48
C ALA A 30 27.01 36.37 -25.31
N SER A 31 26.35 36.30 -26.47
CA SER A 31 25.26 37.03 -27.15
C SER A 31 24.97 36.31 -28.49
N THR A 32 23.72 36.39 -28.96
CA THR A 32 23.29 36.47 -30.39
C THR A 32 23.63 35.37 -31.41
N GLY A 33 22.59 34.92 -32.15
CA GLY A 33 22.77 34.32 -33.48
C GLY A 33 21.52 33.61 -34.04
N GLN A 34 20.62 34.36 -34.67
CA GLN A 34 19.54 33.86 -35.55
C GLN A 34 20.09 33.36 -36.90
N CYS A 35 19.48 32.34 -37.51
CA CYS A 35 18.91 32.42 -38.87
C CYS A 35 18.37 31.09 -39.46
N LEU A 36 17.15 31.19 -40.01
CA LEU A 36 16.60 30.69 -41.28
C LEU A 36 16.60 29.16 -41.58
N LEU A 37 15.43 28.51 -41.67
CA LEU A 37 14.51 28.41 -42.83
C LEU A 37 15.12 27.80 -44.10
N SER A 38 14.75 26.54 -44.43
CA SER A 38 14.18 26.21 -45.75
C SER A 38 13.57 24.80 -45.79
N ARG A 39 12.37 24.75 -46.40
CA ARG A 39 11.55 23.60 -46.76
C ARG A 39 12.24 22.66 -47.77
N PHE A 40 11.89 21.37 -47.82
CA PHE A 40 11.25 20.73 -48.98
C PHE A 40 10.83 19.27 -48.69
N VAL A 41 9.88 18.83 -49.50
CA VAL A 41 8.89 17.74 -49.38
C VAL A 41 9.38 16.42 -50.02
N HIS A 42 8.84 15.30 -49.50
CA HIS A 42 8.71 13.93 -50.04
C HIS A 42 9.70 13.39 -51.10
N LEU A 43 10.27 12.21 -50.80
CA LEU A 43 10.02 10.98 -51.58
C LEU A 43 10.51 9.74 -50.81
N ALA A 44 9.59 8.79 -50.64
CA ALA A 44 9.89 7.44 -50.18
C ALA A 44 10.47 6.62 -51.34
N SER A 45 11.46 5.76 -51.05
CA SER A 45 11.52 4.32 -51.42
C SER A 45 12.96 3.80 -51.55
N LEU A 46 13.16 2.58 -51.06
CA LEU A 46 14.19 1.59 -51.41
C LEU A 46 15.53 1.59 -50.66
N ALA A 47 15.50 0.85 -49.54
CA ALA A 47 16.32 -0.34 -49.29
C ALA A 47 17.86 -0.21 -49.35
N CYS A 48 18.45 0.09 -48.19
CA CYS A 48 19.66 -0.60 -47.73
C CYS A 48 19.46 -0.97 -46.26
N ALA A 49 19.35 -2.27 -45.99
CA ALA A 49 19.26 -2.81 -44.64
C ALA A 49 20.61 -2.62 -43.93
N GLN A 50 20.75 -1.53 -43.19
CA GLN A 50 21.73 -1.43 -42.12
C GLN A 50 21.06 -1.95 -40.85
N THR A 51 21.57 -3.07 -40.34
CA THR A 51 21.16 -3.62 -39.05
C THR A 51 21.48 -2.59 -37.96
N ALA A 52 20.44 -2.18 -37.22
CA ALA A 52 20.64 -1.31 -36.07
C ALA A 52 21.57 -1.99 -35.04
N PRO A 53 22.46 -1.25 -34.38
CA PRO A 53 23.29 -1.81 -33.32
C PRO A 53 22.41 -2.39 -32.20
N PRO A 54 22.85 -3.47 -31.52
CA PRO A 54 22.10 -4.06 -30.42
C PRO A 54 21.83 -2.98 -29.35
N ARG A 55 20.57 -2.86 -28.95
CA ARG A 55 20.17 -1.95 -27.88
C ARG A 55 20.88 -2.36 -26.59
N SER A 56 21.50 -1.39 -25.92
CA SER A 56 22.04 -1.56 -24.58
C SER A 56 20.98 -2.13 -23.63
N ALA A 57 21.35 -3.19 -22.89
CA ALA A 57 20.52 -3.79 -21.86
C ALA A 57 20.09 -2.71 -20.84
N GLY A 58 18.84 -2.25 -20.90
CA GLY A 58 18.36 -1.19 -20.01
C GLY A 58 17.07 -0.49 -20.43
N GLN A 59 16.58 -0.66 -21.66
CA GLN A 59 15.29 -0.09 -22.07
C GLN A 59 14.25 -1.19 -22.27
N ALA A 60 13.44 -1.42 -21.23
CA ALA A 60 12.24 -2.23 -21.33
C ALA A 60 11.30 -1.62 -22.37
N LEU A 61 10.92 -2.41 -23.37
CA LEU A 61 9.86 -2.06 -24.31
C LEU A 61 8.55 -1.80 -23.54
N PRO A 62 7.69 -0.87 -24.01
CA PRO A 62 6.36 -0.71 -23.43
C PRO A 62 5.59 -2.02 -23.62
N VAL A 63 5.40 -2.76 -22.53
CA VAL A 63 4.63 -3.99 -22.50
C VAL A 63 3.17 -3.62 -22.76
N LYS A 64 2.60 -4.09 -23.87
CA LYS A 64 1.16 -4.01 -24.11
C LYS A 64 0.46 -4.89 -23.06
N PRO A 65 -0.48 -4.35 -22.25
CA PRO A 65 -1.12 -5.12 -21.20
C PRO A 65 -2.04 -6.18 -21.83
N ALA A 66 -1.83 -7.45 -21.45
CA ALA A 66 -2.85 -8.46 -21.64
C ALA A 66 -4.00 -8.14 -20.67
N PHE A 67 -5.16 -7.78 -21.23
CA PHE A 67 -6.37 -7.50 -20.48
C PHE A 67 -6.90 -8.78 -19.84
N TYR A 68 -6.67 -8.96 -18.54
CA TYR A 68 -7.56 -9.82 -17.75
C TYR A 68 -8.75 -8.98 -17.34
N GLY A 69 -9.83 -9.08 -18.12
CA GLY A 69 -11.12 -8.52 -17.76
C GLY A 69 -11.51 -9.01 -16.38
N LEU A 70 -11.56 -8.09 -15.41
CA LEU A 70 -12.35 -8.29 -14.22
C LEU A 70 -13.78 -8.49 -14.73
N LYS A 71 -14.34 -9.71 -14.56
CA LYS A 71 -15.79 -9.89 -14.71
C LYS A 71 -16.44 -8.82 -13.85
N GLU A 72 -17.24 -7.99 -14.50
CA GLU A 72 -18.11 -7.00 -13.88
C GLU A 72 -19.03 -7.78 -12.93
N ILE A 73 -18.65 -7.85 -11.66
CA ILE A 73 -19.58 -8.33 -10.64
C ILE A 73 -20.54 -7.14 -10.51
N LYS A 74 -21.83 -7.36 -10.81
CA LYS A 74 -22.89 -6.44 -10.39
C LYS A 74 -22.87 -6.43 -8.86
N VAL A 75 -22.03 -5.59 -8.29
CA VAL A 75 -21.99 -5.40 -6.86
C VAL A 75 -22.99 -4.29 -6.58
N GLU A 76 -24.15 -4.65 -6.05
CA GLU A 76 -24.94 -3.69 -5.28
C GLU A 76 -24.06 -3.28 -4.11
N ASN A 77 -23.42 -2.12 -4.26
CA ASN A 77 -22.59 -1.57 -3.22
C ASN A 77 -23.53 -0.88 -2.23
N LYS A 78 -23.78 -1.50 -1.08
CA LYS A 78 -24.55 -0.84 -0.01
C LYS A 78 -23.75 0.27 0.69
N PHE A 79 -22.43 0.27 0.51
CA PHE A 79 -21.51 1.14 1.22
C PHE A 79 -21.33 2.49 0.53
N PHE A 80 -21.27 2.51 -0.81
CA PHE A 80 -21.38 3.75 -1.57
C PHE A 80 -22.80 3.94 -2.07
N LYS A 81 -23.48 4.99 -1.58
CA LYS A 81 -24.89 5.24 -1.89
C LYS A 81 -25.09 5.88 -3.26
N THR A 82 -24.14 6.72 -3.65
CA THR A 82 -24.13 7.53 -4.88
C THR A 82 -23.08 7.04 -5.88
N ILE A 83 -21.97 6.47 -5.41
CA ILE A 83 -20.90 5.96 -6.28
C ILE A 83 -21.19 4.52 -6.70
N ASP A 84 -21.49 4.34 -7.99
CA ASP A 84 -21.71 3.01 -8.54
C ASP A 84 -20.45 2.11 -8.47
N GLY A 85 -20.68 0.80 -8.41
CA GLY A 85 -19.59 -0.20 -8.38
C GLY A 85 -18.65 -0.11 -9.59
N LYS A 86 -19.13 0.41 -10.72
CA LYS A 86 -18.33 0.64 -11.93
C LYS A 86 -17.31 1.76 -11.75
N THR A 87 -17.70 2.87 -11.13
CA THR A 87 -16.80 3.99 -10.83
C THR A 87 -15.76 3.58 -9.83
N LEU A 88 -16.12 2.81 -8.79
CA LEU A 88 -15.15 2.21 -7.87
C LEU A 88 -14.19 1.27 -8.60
N ALA A 89 -14.71 0.36 -9.42
CA ALA A 89 -13.87 -0.52 -10.21
C ALA A 89 -12.91 0.27 -11.10
N GLN A 90 -13.33 1.40 -11.70
CA GLN A 90 -12.46 2.28 -12.47
C GLN A 90 -11.37 2.94 -11.63
N ILE A 91 -11.73 3.47 -10.44
CA ILE A 91 -10.79 4.04 -9.47
C ILE A 91 -9.66 3.05 -9.22
N PHE A 92 -10.05 1.82 -8.87
CA PHE A 92 -9.08 0.83 -8.45
C PHE A 92 -8.45 0.03 -9.60
N GLN A 93 -9.03 0.05 -10.80
CA GLN A 93 -8.46 -0.60 -11.97
C GLN A 93 -7.10 -0.02 -12.34
N VAL A 94 -6.88 1.27 -12.08
CA VAL A 94 -5.58 1.89 -12.33
C VAL A 94 -4.48 1.26 -11.47
N PHE A 95 -4.79 0.85 -10.24
CA PHE A 95 -3.85 0.18 -9.35
C PHE A 95 -3.55 -1.27 -9.76
N ASN A 96 -4.41 -1.88 -10.58
CA ASN A 96 -4.17 -3.24 -11.06
C ASN A 96 -3.05 -3.31 -12.12
N HIS A 97 -2.68 -2.19 -12.75
CA HIS A 97 -1.75 -2.19 -13.88
C HIS A 97 -0.29 -2.45 -13.45
N ASP A 98 0.11 -2.12 -12.23
CA ASP A 98 1.46 -2.38 -11.70
C ASP A 98 1.56 -3.71 -10.93
N LEU A 99 0.49 -4.51 -10.94
CA LEU A 99 0.47 -5.86 -10.35
C LEU A 99 1.40 -6.87 -11.05
N TYR A 100 2.13 -6.48 -12.10
CA TYR A 100 2.98 -7.38 -12.87
C TYR A 100 4.44 -7.41 -12.39
N ASN A 101 4.97 -6.36 -11.75
CA ASN A 101 6.40 -6.28 -11.47
C ASN A 101 6.86 -7.11 -10.27
N HIS A 102 5.96 -7.35 -9.30
CA HIS A 102 6.26 -8.13 -8.10
C HIS A 102 5.32 -9.35 -8.02
N LEU A 103 5.72 -10.48 -8.58
CA LEU A 103 4.88 -11.69 -8.51
C LEU A 103 4.74 -12.24 -7.08
N LYS A 104 5.63 -11.83 -6.18
CA LYS A 104 5.74 -12.34 -4.82
C LYS A 104 5.63 -11.22 -3.79
N VAL A 105 5.01 -11.54 -2.66
CA VAL A 105 4.92 -10.68 -1.47
C VAL A 105 5.13 -11.50 -0.21
N HIS A 106 5.54 -10.84 0.86
CA HIS A 106 6.04 -11.47 2.06
C HIS A 106 5.24 -11.01 3.28
N HIS A 107 4.78 -11.94 4.11
CA HIS A 107 4.13 -11.61 5.37
C HIS A 107 5.02 -12.02 6.54
N TYR A 108 5.52 -11.01 7.25
CA TYR A 108 6.32 -11.18 8.46
C TYR A 108 5.42 -11.41 9.65
N THR A 109 5.67 -12.50 10.38
CA THR A 109 4.84 -12.85 11.53
C THR A 109 5.59 -13.73 12.53
N ARG A 110 4.94 -13.99 13.67
CA ARG A 110 5.44 -14.92 14.68
C ARG A 110 5.21 -16.37 14.24
N LYS A 111 5.97 -17.30 14.81
CA LYS A 111 5.83 -18.73 14.50
C LYS A 111 4.39 -19.21 14.78
N GLU A 112 3.83 -18.87 15.94
CA GLU A 112 2.48 -19.27 16.35
C GLU A 112 1.42 -18.83 15.32
N SER A 113 1.57 -17.63 14.79
CA SER A 113 0.66 -17.06 13.79
C SER A 113 0.66 -17.84 12.48
N ILE A 114 1.81 -18.32 11.99
CA ILE A 114 1.81 -19.18 10.80
C ILE A 114 1.11 -20.50 11.04
N PHE A 115 1.29 -21.13 12.20
CA PHE A 115 0.59 -22.38 12.50
C PHE A 115 -0.92 -22.18 12.39
N HIS A 116 -1.43 -21.07 12.92
CA HIS A 116 -2.84 -20.75 12.79
C HIS A 116 -3.24 -20.53 11.33
N ILE A 117 -2.53 -19.66 10.59
CA ILE A 117 -2.83 -19.37 9.18
C ILE A 117 -2.86 -20.65 8.33
N LEU A 118 -1.87 -21.54 8.47
CA LEU A 118 -1.78 -22.77 7.69
C LEU A 118 -2.78 -23.84 8.13
N LYS A 119 -3.10 -23.91 9.42
CA LYS A 119 -4.03 -24.90 9.96
C LYS A 119 -5.48 -24.55 9.64
N SER A 120 -5.85 -23.28 9.76
CA SER A 120 -7.23 -22.83 9.55
C SER A 120 -7.51 -22.36 8.12
N SER A 121 -6.47 -22.08 7.32
CA SER A 121 -6.59 -21.38 6.04
C SER A 121 -7.34 -20.04 6.19
N ILE A 122 -7.15 -19.35 7.32
CA ILE A 122 -7.75 -18.04 7.59
C ILE A 122 -6.66 -16.98 7.54
N LEU A 123 -6.86 -15.98 6.68
CA LEU A 123 -6.11 -14.73 6.75
C LEU A 123 -6.88 -13.74 7.59
N ARG A 124 -6.21 -13.24 8.63
CA ARG A 124 -6.76 -12.18 9.47
C ARG A 124 -6.38 -10.83 8.89
N MET A 125 -7.38 -10.04 8.53
CA MET A 125 -7.23 -8.68 8.03
C MET A 125 -7.55 -7.71 9.17
N THR A 126 -6.71 -6.71 9.38
CA THR A 126 -6.86 -5.72 10.46
C THR A 126 -7.71 -4.57 9.97
N HIS A 127 -8.63 -4.06 10.80
CA HIS A 127 -9.34 -2.83 10.48
C HIS A 127 -8.39 -1.66 10.32
N ILE A 128 -8.64 -0.80 9.32
CA ILE A 128 -7.72 0.26 8.89
C ILE A 128 -7.38 1.29 9.97
N ASN A 129 -8.32 1.59 10.86
CA ASN A 129 -8.10 2.47 12.01
C ASN A 129 -7.31 1.83 13.17
N LYS A 130 -6.95 0.55 13.06
CA LYS A 130 -6.23 -0.23 14.08
C LYS A 130 -4.91 -0.78 13.54
N MET A 131 -4.35 -0.07 12.55
CA MET A 131 -3.01 -0.29 12.04
C MET A 131 -1.96 0.09 13.10
N ASN A 132 -0.73 -0.39 12.92
CA ASN A 132 0.34 -0.20 13.90
C ASN A 132 0.80 1.27 14.02
N ASP A 133 0.62 2.04 12.94
CA ASP A 133 0.84 3.48 12.96
C ASP A 133 -0.52 4.20 13.16
N PRO A 134 -0.74 4.82 14.34
CA PRO A 134 -1.99 5.52 14.62
C PRO A 134 -2.13 6.84 13.84
N LEU A 135 -1.05 7.39 13.29
CA LEU A 135 -1.06 8.65 12.54
C LEU A 135 -1.19 8.45 11.02
N GLU A 136 -1.19 7.20 10.57
CA GLU A 136 -1.09 6.87 9.15
C GLU A 136 -2.21 7.51 8.32
N ILE A 137 -3.46 7.36 8.79
CA ILE A 137 -4.63 7.90 8.07
C ILE A 137 -4.66 9.42 8.12
N SER A 138 -4.35 10.04 9.26
CA SER A 138 -4.27 11.49 9.36
C SER A 138 -3.19 12.07 8.46
N PHE A 139 -2.03 11.41 8.39
CA PHE A 139 -0.94 11.80 7.48
C PHE A 139 -1.38 11.69 6.02
N GLY A 140 -2.03 10.59 5.63
CA GLY A 140 -2.59 10.42 4.29
C GLY A 140 -3.61 11.50 3.92
N ILE A 141 -4.47 11.89 4.86
CA ILE A 141 -5.41 13.01 4.68
C ILE A 141 -4.68 14.34 4.48
N ASP A 142 -3.61 14.61 5.23
CA ASP A 142 -2.82 15.83 5.07
C ASP A 142 -2.10 15.90 3.72
N VAL A 143 -1.59 14.76 3.22
CA VAL A 143 -1.04 14.66 1.86
C VAL A 143 -2.12 14.94 0.82
N ILE A 144 -3.32 14.37 0.97
CA ILE A 144 -4.44 14.64 0.06
C ILE A 144 -4.79 16.13 0.07
N LYS A 145 -4.90 16.77 1.25
CA LYS A 145 -5.12 18.22 1.34
C LYS A 145 -4.00 19.00 0.65
N HIS A 146 -2.74 18.60 0.82
CA HIS A 146 -1.61 19.23 0.15
C HIS A 146 -1.72 19.14 -1.38
N ILE A 147 -2.09 17.97 -1.91
CA ILE A 147 -2.38 17.78 -3.33
C ILE A 147 -3.49 18.76 -3.71
N LEU A 148 -4.65 18.71 -3.03
CA LEU A 148 -5.83 19.55 -3.27
C LEU A 148 -5.53 21.06 -3.29
N ARG A 149 -4.60 21.55 -2.47
CA ARG A 149 -4.22 22.98 -2.42
C ARG A 149 -3.54 23.48 -3.68
N LYS A 150 -2.94 22.61 -4.51
CA LYS A 150 -2.30 23.02 -5.78
C LYS A 150 -3.32 23.50 -6.82
N LYS A 151 -4.62 23.37 -6.54
CA LYS A 151 -5.73 23.75 -7.43
C LYS A 151 -6.81 24.47 -6.61
N SER A 152 -6.93 25.79 -6.79
CA SER A 152 -7.85 26.63 -5.99
C SER A 152 -9.32 26.20 -6.06
N GLU A 153 -9.72 25.50 -7.13
CA GLU A 153 -11.09 25.00 -7.32
C GLU A 153 -11.55 23.99 -6.25
N TYR A 154 -10.65 23.44 -5.43
CA TYR A 154 -10.97 22.43 -4.40
C TYR A 154 -10.87 22.91 -2.96
N GLN A 155 -10.80 24.23 -2.72
CA GLN A 155 -10.77 24.77 -1.35
C GLN A 155 -11.96 24.28 -0.53
N HIS A 156 -13.14 24.18 -1.14
CA HIS A 156 -14.34 23.64 -0.49
C HIS A 156 -14.19 22.18 -0.02
N ILE A 157 -13.43 21.33 -0.72
CA ILE A 157 -13.15 19.96 -0.24
C ILE A 157 -12.26 20.01 0.99
N ILE A 158 -11.22 20.86 0.95
CA ILE A 158 -10.30 20.99 2.07
C ILE A 158 -11.09 21.42 3.31
N ASP A 159 -11.99 22.39 3.16
CA ASP A 159 -12.89 22.83 4.22
C ASP A 159 -13.82 21.69 4.68
N PHE A 160 -14.35 20.87 3.76
CA PHE A 160 -15.12 19.67 4.09
C PHE A 160 -14.30 18.63 4.88
N ILE A 161 -13.07 18.34 4.45
CA ILE A 161 -12.16 17.40 5.13
C ILE A 161 -11.91 17.86 6.57
N ASP A 162 -11.57 19.14 6.74
CA ASP A 162 -11.26 19.71 8.04
C ASP A 162 -12.48 19.74 8.96
N ARG A 163 -13.69 19.93 8.42
CA ARG A 163 -14.95 19.90 9.20
C ARG A 163 -15.44 18.49 9.53
N GLU A 164 -15.50 17.58 8.56
CA GLU A 164 -16.29 16.35 8.65
C GLU A 164 -15.43 15.09 8.89
N ILE A 165 -14.23 15.03 8.31
CA ILE A 165 -13.40 13.82 8.39
C ILE A 165 -12.60 13.79 9.69
N ILE A 166 -12.05 14.93 10.11
CA ILE A 166 -11.22 15.01 11.33
C ILE A 166 -12.09 14.93 12.60
N SER A 167 -13.31 15.44 12.55
CA SER A 167 -14.20 15.52 13.72
C SER A 167 -14.96 14.22 14.01
N THR A 168 -15.15 13.36 13.00
CA THR A 168 -16.03 12.19 13.09
C THR A 168 -15.23 10.90 12.91
N PRO A 169 -15.36 9.92 13.84
CA PRO A 169 -14.74 8.61 13.68
C PRO A 169 -15.12 7.97 12.35
N ILE A 170 -14.12 7.51 11.61
CA ILE A 170 -14.28 6.79 10.35
C ILE A 170 -14.85 5.41 10.68
N ASN A 171 -16.13 5.18 10.41
CA ASN A 171 -16.79 3.88 10.65
C ASN A 171 -16.94 3.09 9.35
N LEU A 172 -15.84 2.94 8.60
CA LEU A 172 -15.87 2.19 7.35
C LEU A 172 -15.35 0.78 7.64
N PRO A 173 -16.08 -0.31 7.30
CA PRO A 173 -15.67 -1.69 7.52
C PRO A 173 -14.56 -2.12 6.54
N VAL A 174 -13.44 -1.39 6.58
CA VAL A 174 -12.29 -1.55 5.71
C VAL A 174 -11.20 -2.28 6.49
N PHE A 175 -10.83 -3.44 5.96
CA PHE A 175 -9.85 -4.33 6.54
C PHE A 175 -8.69 -4.53 5.58
N VAL A 176 -7.48 -4.59 6.11
CA VAL A 176 -6.26 -4.73 5.32
C VAL A 176 -5.43 -5.91 5.82
N PHE A 177 -4.86 -6.65 4.87
CA PHE A 177 -3.78 -7.60 5.11
C PHE A 177 -2.52 -7.04 4.46
N SER A 178 -1.54 -6.72 5.31
CA SER A 178 -0.29 -6.10 4.90
C SER A 178 0.80 -7.13 4.63
N THR A 179 1.51 -6.90 3.53
CA THR A 179 2.64 -7.69 3.08
C THR A 179 3.77 -6.75 2.63
N SER A 180 4.98 -7.27 2.47
CA SER A 180 6.13 -6.53 1.96
C SER A 180 6.55 -7.07 0.59
N ALA A 181 7.08 -6.21 -0.27
CA ALA A 181 7.80 -6.63 -1.47
C ALA A 181 9.23 -7.11 -1.16
N ASP A 182 9.74 -6.88 0.05
CA ASP A 182 11.02 -7.38 0.52
C ASP A 182 10.82 -8.62 1.38
N GLY A 183 11.53 -9.70 1.03
CA GLY A 183 11.44 -10.98 1.74
C GLY A 183 12.43 -11.14 2.88
N ASP A 184 13.45 -10.28 2.95
CA ASP A 184 14.50 -10.35 3.97
C ASP A 184 14.88 -8.97 4.56
N SER A 185 13.87 -8.17 4.88
CA SER A 185 14.03 -6.85 5.50
C SER A 185 14.33 -6.94 7.00
N HIS A 186 15.47 -6.38 7.40
CA HIS A 186 15.89 -6.26 8.80
C HIS A 186 14.84 -5.56 9.68
N GLN A 187 14.27 -4.44 9.20
CA GLN A 187 13.27 -3.70 9.96
C GLN A 187 12.00 -4.51 10.17
N GLN A 188 11.58 -5.28 9.15
CA GLN A 188 10.41 -6.15 9.25
C GLN A 188 10.62 -7.28 10.27
N TRP A 189 11.82 -7.88 10.28
CA TRP A 189 12.17 -8.90 11.26
C TRP A 189 12.04 -8.40 12.70
N ILE A 190 12.51 -7.18 12.95
CA ILE A 190 12.44 -6.54 14.27
C ILE A 190 10.99 -6.26 14.65
N ASN A 191 10.25 -5.57 13.77
CA ASN A 191 8.94 -5.03 14.10
C ASN A 191 7.83 -6.09 14.15
N TYR A 192 7.87 -7.09 13.28
CA TYR A 192 6.72 -7.96 13.01
C TYR A 192 6.98 -9.46 13.26
N SER A 193 8.25 -9.87 13.37
CA SER A 193 8.63 -11.27 13.50
C SER A 193 9.39 -11.54 14.79
N ASP A 194 8.89 -11.05 15.94
CA ASP A 194 9.43 -11.33 17.28
C ASP A 194 10.95 -11.11 17.37
N ALA A 195 11.41 -9.92 16.98
CA ALA A 195 12.83 -9.57 16.96
C ALA A 195 13.70 -10.59 16.18
N GLY A 196 13.20 -11.04 15.02
CA GLY A 196 13.87 -12.01 14.15
C GLY A 196 13.77 -13.48 14.58
N ARG A 197 12.98 -13.82 15.60
CA ARG A 197 12.69 -15.22 15.98
C ARG A 197 11.46 -15.81 15.28
N GLY A 198 10.72 -14.96 14.59
CA GLY A 198 9.57 -15.31 13.77
C GLY A 198 9.98 -15.78 12.38
N ILE A 199 9.06 -15.62 11.44
CA ILE A 199 9.24 -16.07 10.06
C ILE A 199 8.66 -15.06 9.06
N SER A 200 8.92 -15.28 7.78
CA SER A 200 8.32 -14.59 6.66
C SER A 200 7.70 -15.61 5.70
N ILE A 201 6.43 -15.40 5.34
CA ILE A 201 5.69 -16.26 4.41
C ILE A 201 5.68 -15.58 3.04
N GLU A 202 6.28 -16.23 2.04
CA GLU A 202 6.23 -15.77 0.66
C GLU A 202 4.97 -16.30 -0.03
N PHE A 203 4.20 -15.39 -0.63
CA PHE A 203 3.01 -15.68 -1.40
C PHE A 203 3.15 -15.32 -2.86
N ASP A 204 2.62 -16.15 -3.76
CA ASP A 204 2.19 -15.70 -5.09
C ASP A 204 1.05 -14.72 -4.92
N ARG A 205 1.36 -13.45 -5.17
CA ARG A 205 0.44 -12.33 -4.94
C ARG A 205 -0.85 -12.46 -5.74
N LYS A 206 -0.74 -12.90 -7.00
CA LYS A 206 -1.90 -12.99 -7.92
C LYS A 206 -2.81 -14.14 -7.54
N ARG A 207 -2.26 -15.28 -7.15
CA ARG A 207 -3.04 -16.41 -6.63
C ARG A 207 -3.72 -16.01 -5.32
N LEU A 208 -2.98 -15.39 -4.41
CA LEU A 208 -3.53 -14.97 -3.12
C LEU A 208 -4.70 -14.00 -3.28
N PHE A 209 -4.52 -12.96 -4.12
CA PHE A 209 -5.59 -11.99 -4.38
C PHE A 209 -6.83 -12.65 -5.01
N ARG A 210 -6.64 -13.59 -5.95
CA ARG A 210 -7.75 -14.36 -6.53
C ARG A 210 -8.48 -15.19 -5.48
N LEU A 211 -7.78 -15.82 -4.54
CA LEU A 211 -8.42 -16.58 -3.47
C LEU A 211 -9.19 -15.71 -2.51
N ILE A 212 -8.63 -14.57 -2.10
CA ILE A 212 -9.34 -13.59 -1.27
C ILE A 212 -10.63 -13.18 -2.00
N LYS A 213 -10.51 -12.77 -3.27
CA LYS A 213 -11.66 -12.37 -4.09
C LYS A 213 -12.71 -13.47 -4.24
N ASN A 214 -12.30 -14.72 -4.42
CA ASN A 214 -13.23 -15.85 -4.57
C ASN A 214 -13.90 -16.23 -3.24
N GLY A 215 -13.30 -15.90 -2.10
CA GLY A 215 -13.85 -16.13 -0.78
C GLY A 215 -14.76 -14.99 -0.29
N MET A 216 -15.02 -13.98 -1.12
CA MET A 216 -15.88 -12.85 -0.75
C MET A 216 -17.36 -13.20 -0.86
N SER A 217 -18.14 -12.63 0.05
CA SER A 217 -19.60 -12.57 -0.01
C SER A 217 -20.07 -11.53 -1.04
N ASN A 218 -21.31 -11.66 -1.51
CA ASN A 218 -21.94 -10.63 -2.35
C ASN A 218 -21.89 -9.26 -1.66
N GLY A 219 -21.71 -8.16 -2.40
CA GLY A 219 -21.65 -6.81 -1.84
C GLY A 219 -20.27 -6.38 -1.33
N GLN A 220 -19.30 -7.29 -1.23
CA GLN A 220 -17.94 -6.97 -0.81
C GLN A 220 -17.05 -6.51 -1.96
N PHE A 221 -16.00 -5.77 -1.62
CA PHE A 221 -14.98 -5.31 -2.56
C PHE A 221 -13.59 -5.63 -2.04
N ALA A 222 -12.73 -6.17 -2.92
CA ALA A 222 -11.32 -6.34 -2.60
C ALA A 222 -10.42 -5.73 -3.67
N TYR A 223 -9.34 -5.12 -3.20
CA TYR A 223 -8.30 -4.54 -4.03
C TYR A 223 -6.93 -4.87 -3.47
N ILE A 224 -5.92 -4.71 -4.31
CA ILE A 224 -4.53 -4.83 -3.90
C ILE A 224 -3.75 -3.67 -4.47
N TYR A 225 -2.93 -3.03 -3.65
CA TYR A 225 -2.14 -1.87 -4.05
C TYR A 225 -0.81 -1.78 -3.28
N PRO A 226 0.23 -1.19 -3.89
CA PRO A 226 1.42 -0.77 -3.17
C PRO A 226 1.14 0.51 -2.38
N ILE A 227 1.87 0.70 -1.28
CA ILE A 227 1.83 1.94 -0.51
C ILE A 227 2.67 3.03 -1.17
N GLN A 228 2.07 4.20 -1.23
CA GLN A 228 2.62 5.43 -1.74
C GLN A 228 3.31 6.19 -0.60
N TYR A 229 4.61 6.50 -0.74
CA TYR A 229 5.37 7.14 0.33
C TYR A 229 5.59 8.63 0.08
N TYR A 230 5.39 9.42 1.12
CA TYR A 230 5.62 10.87 1.13
C TYR A 230 6.46 11.27 2.35
N SER A 231 7.32 12.27 2.16
CA SER A 231 8.03 12.92 3.25
C SER A 231 7.10 13.82 4.08
N ASP A 232 7.55 14.27 5.25
CA ASP A 232 6.87 15.29 6.07
C ASP A 232 6.62 16.61 5.32
N SER A 233 7.38 16.87 4.26
CA SER A 233 7.18 18.01 3.36
C SER A 233 6.14 17.77 2.26
N PHE A 234 5.43 16.64 2.33
CA PHE A 234 4.44 16.16 1.35
C PHE A 234 4.99 16.02 -0.07
N LYS A 235 6.30 15.83 -0.20
CA LYS A 235 6.93 15.43 -1.45
C LYS A 235 6.94 13.92 -1.56
N ILE A 236 6.56 13.44 -2.73
CA ILE A 236 6.61 12.03 -3.10
C ILE A 236 8.05 11.51 -3.01
N SER A 237 8.28 10.47 -2.23
CA SER A 237 9.61 9.86 -2.05
C SER A 237 9.77 8.58 -2.88
N GLN A 238 8.67 7.83 -3.06
CA GLN A 238 8.57 6.63 -3.89
C GLN A 238 7.23 6.68 -4.59
N ASP A 239 7.17 6.68 -5.93
CA ASP A 239 5.93 6.70 -6.71
C ASP A 239 5.63 5.33 -7.34
N PRO A 240 5.28 4.29 -6.56
CA PRO A 240 4.96 2.98 -7.11
C PRO A 240 3.65 2.98 -7.90
N ILE A 241 2.84 4.04 -7.81
CA ILE A 241 1.61 4.22 -8.59
C ILE A 241 1.76 5.48 -9.42
N ARG A 242 2.47 5.37 -10.56
CA ARG A 242 2.82 6.52 -11.39
C ARG A 242 1.62 7.45 -11.64
N GLY A 243 1.76 8.71 -11.26
CA GLY A 243 0.68 9.71 -11.41
C GLY A 243 -0.42 9.58 -10.37
N PHE A 244 -0.09 9.06 -9.18
CA PHE A 244 -1.04 8.90 -8.07
C PHE A 244 -1.78 10.20 -7.73
N GLU A 245 -1.07 11.34 -7.71
CA GLU A 245 -1.69 12.65 -7.49
C GLU A 245 -2.77 12.95 -8.55
N ASP A 246 -2.49 12.68 -9.83
CA ASP A 246 -3.43 12.86 -10.95
C ASP A 246 -4.66 11.94 -10.84
N LEU A 247 -4.51 10.76 -10.23
CA LEU A 247 -5.63 9.87 -9.96
C LEU A 247 -6.54 10.41 -8.87
N ILE A 248 -5.96 10.87 -7.75
CA ILE A 248 -6.72 11.55 -6.70
C ILE A 248 -7.50 12.71 -7.32
N TRP A 249 -6.82 13.54 -8.12
CA TRP A 249 -7.46 14.65 -8.82
C TRP A 249 -8.63 14.23 -9.69
N LYS A 250 -8.37 13.30 -10.62
CA LYS A 250 -9.35 12.86 -11.59
C LYS A 250 -10.62 12.35 -10.91
N TYR A 251 -10.48 11.58 -9.84
CA TYR A 251 -11.63 10.94 -9.21
C TYR A 251 -12.35 11.85 -8.24
N LEU A 252 -11.64 12.63 -7.41
CA LEU A 252 -12.32 13.61 -6.56
C LEU A 252 -13.06 14.64 -7.43
N ASN A 253 -12.44 15.15 -8.50
CA ASN A 253 -13.11 16.07 -9.42
C ASN A 253 -14.34 15.46 -10.12
N LYS A 254 -14.27 14.18 -10.53
CA LYS A 254 -15.41 13.48 -11.13
C LYS A 254 -16.59 13.41 -10.15
N LEU A 255 -16.32 13.10 -8.89
CA LEU A 255 -17.34 13.04 -7.85
C LEU A 255 -17.95 14.42 -7.62
N LEU A 256 -17.14 15.48 -7.60
CA LEU A 256 -17.55 16.82 -7.16
C LEU A 256 -18.24 17.66 -8.23
N ARG A 257 -18.09 17.32 -9.50
CA ARG A 257 -18.82 17.98 -10.58
C ARG A 257 -20.31 17.63 -10.64
N SER A 258 -20.77 16.63 -9.89
CA SER A 258 -22.16 16.16 -9.89
C SER A 258 -22.96 16.66 -8.69
N ASP A 259 -23.06 17.97 -8.50
CA ASP A 259 -23.88 18.65 -7.47
C ASP A 259 -23.35 18.70 -6.03
N LEU A 260 -22.44 19.65 -5.76
CA LEU A 260 -22.13 20.11 -4.40
C LEU A 260 -23.22 20.98 -3.77
N ASP A 261 -24.22 21.39 -4.55
CA ASP A 261 -25.37 22.17 -4.06
C ASP A 261 -26.46 21.29 -3.44
N THR A 262 -26.32 19.96 -3.52
CA THR A 262 -27.20 19.05 -2.82
C THR A 262 -26.79 19.03 -1.34
N GLN A 263 -27.71 19.37 -0.44
CA GLN A 263 -27.56 19.09 1.00
C GLN A 263 -27.68 17.57 1.29
N ASP A 264 -27.30 16.73 0.33
CA ASP A 264 -27.44 15.28 0.42
C ASP A 264 -26.30 14.69 1.24
N THR A 265 -26.62 14.33 2.48
CA THR A 265 -25.69 13.68 3.42
C THR A 265 -25.08 12.39 2.85
N SER A 266 -25.80 11.67 1.99
CA SER A 266 -25.31 10.41 1.41
C SER A 266 -24.12 10.60 0.49
N TYR A 267 -24.11 11.70 -0.27
CA TYR A 267 -23.03 12.07 -1.16
C TYR A 267 -21.74 12.39 -0.39
N TYR A 268 -21.85 13.14 0.71
CA TYR A 268 -20.72 13.48 1.56
C TYR A 268 -20.05 12.26 2.21
N GLU A 269 -20.84 11.27 2.63
CA GLU A 269 -20.30 10.01 3.17
C GLU A 269 -19.50 9.22 2.11
N ASP A 270 -19.96 9.23 0.86
CA ASP A 270 -19.24 8.60 -0.24
C ASP A 270 -17.91 9.30 -0.53
N VAL A 271 -17.90 10.64 -0.59
CA VAL A 271 -16.66 11.43 -0.78
C VAL A 271 -15.69 11.20 0.37
N ARG A 272 -16.18 11.23 1.61
CA ARG A 272 -15.40 10.90 2.81
C ARG A 272 -14.79 9.51 2.71
N SER A 273 -15.58 8.52 2.31
CA SER A 273 -15.13 7.14 2.15
C SER A 273 -14.02 7.00 1.11
N ILE A 274 -14.14 7.69 -0.03
CA ILE A 274 -13.08 7.72 -1.05
C ILE A 274 -11.80 8.38 -0.53
N ILE A 275 -11.91 9.50 0.19
CA ILE A 275 -10.74 10.19 0.76
C ILE A 275 -10.01 9.29 1.75
N VAL A 276 -10.74 8.58 2.62
CA VAL A 276 -10.13 7.63 3.56
C VAL A 276 -9.47 6.47 2.82
N LEU A 277 -10.11 5.94 1.78
CA LEU A 277 -9.51 4.88 0.97
C LEU A 277 -8.21 5.34 0.32
N PHE A 278 -8.16 6.54 -0.26
CA PHE A 278 -6.90 7.10 -0.78
C PHE A 278 -5.87 7.36 0.33
N ALA A 279 -6.28 7.89 1.47
CA ALA A 279 -5.40 8.15 2.60
C ALA A 279 -4.74 6.86 3.08
N SER A 280 -5.47 5.74 3.06
CA SER A 280 -4.93 4.43 3.42
C SER A 280 -3.92 3.83 2.44
N MET A 281 -3.78 4.44 1.26
CA MET A 281 -2.75 4.08 0.30
C MET A 281 -1.47 4.89 0.52
N ILE A 282 -1.48 5.86 1.42
CA ILE A 282 -0.40 6.81 1.66
C ILE A 282 0.25 6.50 3.02
N LYS A 283 1.58 6.60 3.08
CA LYS A 283 2.35 6.47 4.32
C LYS A 283 3.50 7.45 4.36
N ASN A 284 3.93 7.79 5.57
CA ASN A 284 5.16 8.55 5.76
C ASN A 284 6.38 7.74 5.29
N ASP A 285 7.34 8.40 4.65
CA ASP A 285 8.54 7.77 4.08
C ASP A 285 9.51 7.23 5.12
N PHE A 286 9.36 7.59 6.39
CA PHE A 286 9.97 6.88 7.52
C PHE A 286 9.70 5.37 7.47
N HIS A 287 8.54 4.96 6.93
CA HIS A 287 8.14 3.56 6.77
C HIS A 287 8.46 2.98 5.37
N GLN A 288 9.24 3.66 4.53
CA GLN A 288 9.53 3.18 3.17
C GLN A 288 10.24 1.81 3.14
N ALA A 289 11.00 1.48 4.21
CA ALA A 289 11.69 0.21 4.35
C ALA A 289 10.73 -0.99 4.40
N GLU A 290 9.44 -0.76 4.66
CA GLU A 290 8.42 -1.80 4.65
C GLU A 290 8.05 -2.25 3.24
N ARG A 291 8.25 -1.41 2.22
CA ARG A 291 7.87 -1.67 0.82
C ARG A 291 6.49 -2.34 0.71
N GLU A 292 5.53 -1.73 1.39
CA GLU A 292 4.28 -2.37 1.78
C GLU A 292 3.33 -2.54 0.58
N TRP A 293 2.69 -3.71 0.52
CA TRP A 293 1.56 -4.03 -0.34
C TRP A 293 0.37 -4.44 0.54
N ARG A 294 -0.79 -3.83 0.29
CA ARG A 294 -2.01 -4.12 1.05
C ARG A 294 -3.02 -4.83 0.18
N PHE A 295 -3.56 -5.91 0.73
CA PHE A 295 -4.81 -6.49 0.28
C PHE A 295 -5.90 -5.82 1.10
N LEU A 296 -6.70 -4.98 0.46
CA LEU A 296 -7.82 -4.27 1.08
C LEU A 296 -9.10 -5.03 0.81
N LEU A 297 -9.96 -5.12 1.83
CA LEU A 297 -11.30 -5.65 1.78
C LEU A 297 -12.26 -4.63 2.40
N ILE A 298 -13.34 -4.30 1.69
CA ILE A 298 -14.49 -3.57 2.21
C ILE A 298 -15.56 -4.62 2.47
N ALA A 299 -15.84 -4.88 3.75
CA ALA A 299 -16.84 -5.83 4.20
C ALA A 299 -18.21 -5.18 4.36
N GLN A 300 -19.25 -5.98 4.62
CA GLN A 300 -20.52 -5.45 5.13
C GLN A 300 -20.41 -5.25 6.65
N GLU A 301 -21.11 -4.27 7.21
CA GLU A 301 -21.01 -3.93 8.65
C GLU A 301 -21.43 -5.09 9.57
N ASP A 302 -22.39 -5.91 9.13
CA ASP A 302 -22.96 -7.06 9.82
C ASP A 302 -22.36 -8.41 9.37
N ASP A 303 -21.22 -8.38 8.67
CA ASP A 303 -20.57 -9.59 8.18
C ASP A 303 -20.09 -10.48 9.35
N SER A 304 -20.52 -11.74 9.34
CA SER A 304 -20.21 -12.71 10.40
C SER A 304 -18.73 -13.08 10.49
N ASN A 305 -17.91 -12.73 9.50
CA ASN A 305 -16.46 -12.89 9.54
C ASN A 305 -15.75 -11.73 10.27
N ILE A 306 -16.47 -10.68 10.67
CA ILE A 306 -15.95 -9.63 11.53
C ILE A 306 -15.94 -10.13 12.98
N GLU A 307 -14.74 -10.24 13.54
CA GLU A 307 -14.52 -10.61 14.94
C GLU A 307 -13.81 -9.47 15.68
N TYR A 308 -13.92 -9.48 17.00
CA TYR A 308 -13.28 -8.49 17.87
C TYR A 308 -12.25 -9.17 18.76
N LEU A 309 -11.00 -8.74 18.66
CA LEU A 309 -9.91 -9.22 19.50
C LEU A 309 -9.70 -8.26 20.66
N VAL A 310 -9.59 -8.81 21.86
CA VAL A 310 -9.20 -8.06 23.05
C VAL A 310 -7.69 -8.19 23.24
N HIS A 311 -6.98 -7.07 23.24
CA HIS A 311 -5.54 -7.04 23.49
C HIS A 311 -5.21 -5.97 24.53
N GLY A 312 -4.94 -6.40 25.76
CA GLY A 312 -4.82 -5.48 26.89
C GLY A 312 -6.12 -4.71 27.11
N ASN A 313 -6.06 -3.39 26.99
CA ASN A 313 -7.21 -2.49 27.14
C ASN A 313 -7.83 -2.07 25.79
N ASP A 314 -7.35 -2.60 24.67
CA ASP A 314 -7.87 -2.25 23.34
C ASP A 314 -8.77 -3.37 22.78
N ILE A 315 -9.79 -2.95 22.03
CA ILE A 315 -10.66 -3.82 21.24
C ILE A 315 -10.39 -3.54 19.77
N LYS A 316 -9.99 -4.59 19.06
CA LYS A 316 -9.57 -4.50 17.67
C LYS A 316 -10.49 -5.33 16.77
N PRO A 317 -11.30 -4.68 15.91
CA PRO A 317 -12.01 -5.40 14.85
C PRO A 317 -11.02 -6.00 13.84
N VAL A 318 -11.29 -7.24 13.48
CA VAL A 318 -10.54 -8.00 12.46
C VAL A 318 -11.53 -8.73 11.57
N TYR A 319 -11.16 -8.91 10.31
CA TYR A 319 -11.91 -9.72 9.36
C TYR A 319 -11.19 -11.05 9.14
N ASN A 320 -11.84 -12.15 9.46
CA ASN A 320 -11.30 -13.48 9.25
C ASN A 320 -11.67 -13.98 7.86
N GLN A 321 -10.83 -13.67 6.87
CA GLN A 321 -11.01 -14.17 5.51
C GLN A 321 -10.66 -15.65 5.46
N LYS A 322 -11.68 -16.51 5.44
CA LYS A 322 -11.51 -17.93 5.17
C LYS A 322 -11.16 -18.13 3.70
N LEU A 323 -10.12 -18.90 3.45
CA LEU A 323 -9.64 -19.25 2.12
C LEU A 323 -9.93 -20.74 1.85
N SER A 324 -10.11 -21.08 0.57
CA SER A 324 -10.25 -22.47 0.16
C SER A 324 -8.96 -23.26 0.40
N ASP A 325 -9.02 -24.59 0.27
CA ASP A 325 -7.85 -25.47 0.40
C ASP A 325 -6.75 -25.15 -0.62
N GLU A 326 -7.07 -24.40 -1.68
CA GLU A 326 -6.10 -23.90 -2.65
C GLU A 326 -5.15 -22.84 -2.06
N PHE A 327 -5.43 -22.31 -0.86
CA PHE A 327 -4.55 -21.37 -0.16
C PHE A 327 -3.11 -21.84 -0.09
N ARG A 328 -2.92 -23.15 0.12
CA ARG A 328 -1.60 -23.79 0.17
C ARG A 328 -0.81 -23.59 -1.14
N LYS A 329 -1.49 -23.55 -2.29
CA LYS A 329 -0.87 -23.30 -3.61
C LYS A 329 -0.44 -21.84 -3.81
N CYS A 330 -0.80 -20.95 -2.89
CA CYS A 330 -0.36 -19.56 -2.89
C CYS A 330 0.94 -19.36 -2.12
N VAL A 331 1.27 -20.23 -1.16
CA VAL A 331 2.53 -20.15 -0.42
C VAL A 331 3.64 -20.70 -1.29
N THR A 332 4.61 -19.85 -1.64
CA THR A 332 5.70 -20.21 -2.55
C THR A 332 7.05 -20.33 -1.84
N GLY A 333 7.12 -19.92 -0.57
CA GLY A 333 8.30 -20.08 0.27
C GLY A 333 8.07 -19.65 1.71
N ILE A 334 8.96 -20.09 2.58
CA ILE A 334 9.02 -19.69 3.98
C ILE A 334 10.46 -19.34 4.30
N MET A 335 10.65 -18.22 4.97
CA MET A 335 11.94 -17.79 5.46
C MET A 335 11.94 -17.75 6.98
N LEU A 336 12.91 -18.42 7.59
CA LEU A 336 13.18 -18.36 9.02
C LEU A 336 13.91 -17.08 9.36
N GLY A 337 13.50 -16.43 10.46
CA GLY A 337 14.15 -15.24 10.95
C GLY A 337 15.59 -15.50 11.41
N PRO A 338 16.43 -14.45 11.45
CA PRO A 338 17.86 -14.58 11.69
C PRO A 338 18.24 -14.99 13.13
N ASN A 339 17.34 -14.82 14.10
CA ASN A 339 17.58 -15.13 15.51
C ASN A 339 17.00 -16.47 15.96
N ILE A 340 16.58 -17.34 15.03
CA ILE A 340 16.18 -18.71 15.36
C ILE A 340 17.45 -19.53 15.65
N THR A 341 17.51 -20.13 16.84
CA THR A 341 18.63 -20.96 17.31
C THR A 341 18.55 -22.39 16.78
N ASN A 342 19.69 -23.10 16.74
CA ASN A 342 19.82 -24.51 16.31
C ASN A 342 19.32 -24.77 14.88
N ASP A 343 20.00 -24.11 13.96
CA ASP A 343 19.69 -23.91 12.53
C ASP A 343 19.06 -25.13 11.85
N ILE A 344 19.73 -26.28 11.88
CA ILE A 344 19.32 -27.45 11.10
C ILE A 344 18.05 -28.10 11.67
N ILE A 345 17.92 -28.15 13.00
CA ILE A 345 16.77 -28.80 13.65
C ILE A 345 15.52 -27.93 13.46
N ALA A 346 15.64 -26.63 13.71
CA ALA A 346 14.53 -25.70 13.52
C ALA A 346 14.05 -25.63 12.07
N GLU A 347 14.97 -25.66 11.09
CA GLU A 347 14.64 -25.77 9.68
C GLU A 347 13.93 -27.08 9.34
N ASN A 348 14.42 -28.21 9.87
CA ASN A 348 13.79 -29.51 9.67
C ASN A 348 12.38 -29.57 10.27
N ASP A 349 12.20 -29.10 11.50
CA ASP A 349 10.90 -29.10 12.18
C ASP A 349 9.90 -28.19 11.47
N MET A 350 10.34 -27.00 11.06
CA MET A 350 9.51 -26.10 10.27
C MET A 350 9.17 -26.72 8.91
N PHE A 351 10.14 -27.33 8.22
CA PHE A 351 9.89 -28.01 6.96
C PHE A 351 8.90 -29.16 7.14
N ASN A 352 9.04 -29.99 8.16
CA ASN A 352 8.14 -31.11 8.42
C ASN A 352 6.72 -30.63 8.73
N LEU A 353 6.59 -29.58 9.55
CA LEU A 353 5.33 -28.93 9.82
C LEU A 353 4.67 -28.44 8.53
N VAL A 354 5.44 -27.70 7.74
CA VAL A 354 4.93 -27.04 6.55
C VAL A 354 4.60 -28.07 5.50
N LYS A 355 5.45 -29.06 5.24
CA LYS A 355 5.22 -30.16 4.30
C LYS A 355 3.94 -30.93 4.60
N ALA A 356 3.59 -31.11 5.87
CA ALA A 356 2.34 -31.76 6.26
C ALA A 356 1.08 -30.96 5.84
N LYS A 357 1.23 -29.68 5.49
CA LYS A 357 0.13 -28.77 5.16
C LYS A 357 0.26 -28.12 3.78
N ILE A 358 1.45 -27.89 3.27
CA ILE A 358 1.72 -27.19 2.03
C ILE A 358 2.68 -28.03 1.20
N ASP A 359 2.34 -28.24 -0.06
CA ASP A 359 3.22 -28.90 -1.02
C ASP A 359 4.28 -27.90 -1.51
N ILE A 360 5.28 -27.64 -0.65
CA ILE A 360 6.47 -26.88 -1.02
C ILE A 360 7.71 -27.77 -0.93
N GLY A 361 8.60 -27.62 -1.90
CA GLY A 361 9.91 -28.25 -1.86
C GLY A 361 10.75 -27.72 -0.71
N ARG A 362 11.67 -28.55 -0.21
CA ARG A 362 12.55 -28.20 0.93
C ARG A 362 13.40 -26.97 0.63
N GLU A 363 13.78 -26.78 -0.63
CA GLU A 363 14.53 -25.63 -1.13
C GLU A 363 13.77 -24.29 -1.03
N LYS A 364 12.47 -24.33 -0.72
CA LYS A 364 11.63 -23.15 -0.48
C LYS A 364 11.54 -22.76 0.99
N VAL A 365 12.07 -23.59 1.88
CA VAL A 365 12.30 -23.23 3.29
C VAL A 365 13.74 -22.73 3.39
N THR A 366 13.88 -21.43 3.61
CA THR A 366 15.17 -20.73 3.62
C THR A 366 15.36 -20.00 4.94
N ARG A 367 16.53 -19.40 5.11
CA ARG A 367 16.84 -18.55 6.25
C ARG A 367 17.17 -17.15 5.80
N SER A 368 16.78 -16.18 6.63
CA SER A 368 17.24 -14.81 6.54
C SER A 368 18.76 -14.76 6.58
N ARG A 369 19.34 -13.92 5.72
CA ARG A 369 20.76 -13.55 5.75
C ARG A 369 20.99 -12.29 6.57
N GLY A 370 19.92 -11.67 7.07
CA GLY A 370 19.99 -10.49 7.91
C GLY A 370 20.77 -10.78 9.19
N GLN A 371 21.64 -9.85 9.59
CA GLN A 371 22.19 -9.86 10.95
C GLN A 371 21.34 -8.91 11.79
N ILE A 372 20.74 -9.43 12.87
CA ILE A 372 20.17 -8.59 13.93
C ILE A 372 21.19 -8.60 15.04
N ARG A 373 21.88 -7.47 15.22
CA ARG A 373 22.90 -7.31 16.26
C ARG A 373 22.26 -7.03 17.61
#